data_AF-A0A6B0XX67-F1
#
_entry.id   AF-A0A6B0XX67-F1
#
_cell.length_a   1.000
_cell.length_b   1.000
_cell.length_c   1.000
_cell.angle_alpha   90.00
_cell.angle_beta   90.00
_cell.angle_gamma   90.00
#
_symmetry.space_group_name_H-M   'P 1'
#
loop_
_entity.id
_entity.type
_entity.pdbx_description
1 polymer ?
#
loop_
_entity_poly.entity_id
_entity_poly.type
_entity_poly.pdbx_seq_one_letter_code
_entity_poly.pdbx_strand_id
1 'polypeptide(L)'
;VALLVSRGADVNARLPGGRTPLHEAAAGNRNPDILTALLDAGADVNARGASDEAWSDRESMAAARMVRGPTPWGGRVTLSHEAGIRTPLHEAVMGPGDSAAVAKLIEAGADVNAEGDLNRLSHPSATPLYWAVSANPHPAVPALLVRAGADVNARGGSEWSPLHLAALRNPILFPALLELGADPGAVDRYGRTPMDYAADNMWLQGWEVVRRFAESRENEPGQEDAAESSAADQRR
;
A
#
# COMPACT_ATOMS: atom_id res chain seq x y z
N VAL A 1 23.57 8.69 -13.76
CA VAL A 1 23.90 8.43 -12.32
C VAL A 1 25.40 8.36 -12.10
N ALA A 2 26.12 7.39 -12.69
CA ALA A 2 27.56 7.21 -12.50
C ALA A 2 28.43 8.47 -12.68
N LEU A 3 28.16 9.28 -13.72
CA LEU A 3 28.88 10.54 -13.95
C LEU A 3 28.64 11.60 -12.87
N LEU A 4 27.47 11.63 -12.22
CA LEU A 4 27.16 12.65 -11.22
C LEU A 4 27.71 12.23 -9.85
N VAL A 5 27.60 10.94 -9.51
CA VAL A 5 28.21 10.38 -8.30
C VAL A 5 29.74 10.52 -8.35
N SER A 6 30.38 10.26 -9.50
CA SER A 6 31.83 10.46 -9.66
C SER A 6 32.27 11.92 -9.60
N ARG A 7 31.33 12.87 -9.64
CA ARG A 7 31.55 14.31 -9.47
C ARG A 7 31.15 14.81 -8.08
N GLY A 8 30.89 13.90 -7.13
CA GLY A 8 30.58 14.22 -5.75
C GLY A 8 29.11 14.52 -5.48
N ALA A 9 28.20 14.15 -6.38
CA ALA A 9 26.77 14.25 -6.08
C ALA A 9 26.42 13.29 -4.93
N ASP A 10 25.73 13.82 -3.93
CA ASP A 10 25.19 13.02 -2.83
C ASP A 10 24.00 12.17 -3.34
N VAL A 11 24.20 10.85 -3.37
CA VAL A 11 23.20 9.88 -3.80
C VAL A 11 21.99 9.81 -2.86
N ASN A 12 22.17 10.25 -1.60
CA ASN A 12 21.16 10.26 -0.55
C ASN A 12 20.62 11.68 -0.26
N ALA A 13 20.87 12.64 -1.15
CA ALA A 13 20.37 14.00 -1.01
C ALA A 13 18.86 14.01 -0.77
N ARG A 14 18.40 14.78 0.22
CA ARG A 14 16.98 14.88 0.55
C ARG A 14 16.33 16.08 -0.13
N LEU A 15 15.33 15.80 -0.96
CA LEU A 15 14.41 16.76 -1.55
C LEU A 15 13.34 17.20 -0.52
N PRO A 16 12.56 18.26 -0.84
CA PRO A 16 11.40 18.61 -0.02
C PRO A 16 10.46 17.44 0.22
N GLY A 17 9.98 17.28 1.46
CA GLY A 17 9.24 16.10 1.89
C GLY A 17 10.13 14.87 2.20
N GLY A 18 11.44 15.07 2.34
CA GLY A 18 12.38 14.02 2.74
C GLY A 18 12.66 12.94 1.68
N ARG A 19 12.15 13.10 0.45
CA ARG A 19 12.37 12.15 -0.65
C ARG A 19 13.83 12.15 -1.10
N THR A 20 14.34 11.02 -1.54
CA THR A 20 15.71 10.85 -2.07
C THR A 20 15.66 10.62 -3.59
N PRO A 21 16.78 10.72 -4.32
CA PRO A 21 16.84 10.30 -5.72
C PRO A 21 16.29 8.89 -5.97
N LEU A 22 16.43 7.98 -5.00
CA LEU A 22 15.89 6.63 -5.09
C LEU A 22 14.35 6.60 -5.00
N HIS A 23 13.72 7.49 -4.22
CA HIS A 23 12.26 7.64 -4.20
C HIS A 23 11.73 8.09 -5.57
N GLU A 24 12.38 9.08 -6.19
CA GLU A 24 11.97 9.59 -7.51
C GLU A 24 12.15 8.53 -8.60
N ALA A 25 13.26 7.79 -8.55
CA ALA A 25 13.50 6.69 -9.46
C ALA A 25 12.46 5.58 -9.29
N ALA A 26 12.08 5.26 -8.04
CA ALA A 26 11.06 4.26 -7.75
C ALA A 26 9.65 4.67 -8.21
N ALA A 27 9.26 5.94 -8.04
CA ALA A 27 7.88 6.39 -8.27
C ALA A 27 7.46 6.44 -9.76
N GLY A 28 8.39 6.71 -10.67
CA GLY A 28 8.02 7.08 -12.05
C GLY A 28 9.03 6.71 -13.13
N ASN A 29 10.11 6.01 -12.80
CA ASN A 29 11.12 5.69 -13.78
C ASN A 29 10.86 4.32 -14.44
N ARG A 30 10.66 4.35 -15.76
CA ARG A 30 10.53 3.13 -16.58
C ARG A 30 11.88 2.48 -16.90
N ASN A 31 12.98 3.09 -16.49
CA ASN A 31 14.31 2.55 -16.67
C ASN A 31 14.87 1.99 -15.34
N PRO A 32 14.85 0.65 -15.15
CA PRO A 32 15.37 0.01 -13.94
C PRO A 32 16.89 0.18 -13.77
N ASP A 33 17.63 0.55 -14.83
CA ASP A 33 19.07 0.79 -14.74
C ASP A 33 19.39 2.03 -13.90
N ILE A 34 18.47 3.02 -13.87
CA ILE A 34 18.64 4.19 -13.01
C ILE A 34 18.52 3.80 -11.55
N LEU A 35 17.57 2.92 -11.23
CA LEU A 35 17.41 2.36 -9.88
C LEU A 35 18.68 1.59 -9.48
N THR A 36 19.14 0.70 -10.36
CA THR A 36 20.34 -0.12 -10.16
C THR A 36 21.57 0.75 -9.93
N ALA A 37 21.79 1.76 -10.76
CA ALA A 37 22.95 2.65 -10.62
C ALA A 37 22.92 3.51 -9.34
N LEU A 38 21.73 3.84 -8.81
CA LEU A 38 21.61 4.53 -7.53
C LEU A 38 21.94 3.59 -6.36
N LEU A 39 21.44 2.35 -6.40
CA LEU A 39 21.71 1.32 -5.40
C LEU A 39 23.20 0.95 -5.37
N ASP A 40 23.83 0.74 -6.54
CA ASP A 40 25.26 0.48 -6.67
C ASP A 40 26.12 1.64 -6.14
N ALA A 41 25.59 2.86 -6.20
CA ALA A 41 26.24 4.06 -5.67
C ALA A 41 26.03 4.25 -4.16
N GLY A 42 25.34 3.33 -3.47
CA GLY A 42 25.09 3.39 -2.03
C GLY A 42 23.86 4.21 -1.64
N ALA A 43 22.86 4.33 -2.52
CA ALA A 43 21.56 4.85 -2.12
C ALA A 43 20.95 3.99 -1.01
N ASP A 44 20.44 4.63 0.04
CA ASP A 44 19.72 3.95 1.11
C ASP A 44 18.35 3.45 0.60
N VAL A 45 18.26 2.13 0.40
CA VAL A 45 17.06 1.43 -0.08
C VAL A 45 15.85 1.60 0.86
N ASN A 46 16.11 1.87 2.14
CA ASN A 46 15.09 2.01 3.20
C ASN A 46 14.95 3.46 3.67
N ALA A 47 15.48 4.43 2.91
CA ALA A 47 15.34 5.83 3.23
C ALA A 47 13.86 6.18 3.44
N ARG A 48 13.53 6.85 4.54
CA ARG A 48 12.17 7.30 4.82
C ARG A 48 11.97 8.75 4.38
N GLY A 49 10.87 9.00 3.67
CA GLY A 49 10.30 10.33 3.46
C GLY A 49 9.97 11.03 4.78
N ALA A 50 9.70 12.33 4.72
CA ALA A 50 9.38 13.15 5.88
C ALA A 50 7.88 13.44 5.94
N SER A 51 7.27 13.28 7.11
CA SER A 51 5.90 13.73 7.36
C SER A 51 5.76 15.25 7.26
N ASP A 52 4.57 15.73 6.92
CA ASP A 52 4.22 17.16 6.87
C ASP A 52 4.59 17.95 8.14
N GLU A 53 4.45 17.35 9.33
CA GLU A 53 4.79 17.99 10.62
C GLU A 53 6.29 18.29 10.73
N ALA A 54 7.14 17.38 10.26
CA ALA A 54 8.60 17.51 10.31
C ALA A 54 9.15 18.51 9.28
N TRP A 55 8.37 18.84 8.24
CA TRP A 55 8.76 19.73 7.13
C TRP A 55 8.11 21.12 7.22
N SER A 56 7.32 21.38 8.27
CA SER A 56 6.53 22.61 8.46
C SER A 56 7.32 23.84 8.96
N ASP A 57 8.65 23.77 8.98
CA ASP A 57 9.51 24.91 9.27
C ASP A 57 9.59 25.89 8.08
N ARG A 58 9.62 27.20 8.38
CA ARG A 58 9.50 28.29 7.38
C ARG A 58 10.55 28.24 6.26
N GLU A 59 11.73 27.67 6.53
CA GLU A 59 12.86 27.59 5.62
C GLU A 59 12.61 26.55 4.51
N SER A 60 12.05 25.40 4.89
CA SER A 60 11.63 24.29 4.03
C SER A 60 10.53 24.66 3.04
N MET A 61 9.63 25.56 3.44
CA MET A 61 8.51 26.03 2.62
C MET A 61 8.93 27.05 1.54
N ALA A 62 10.03 27.79 1.77
CA ALA A 62 10.64 28.66 0.77
C ALA A 62 11.40 27.85 -0.30
N ALA A 63 12.07 26.76 0.10
CA ALA A 63 12.73 25.83 -0.83
C ALA A 63 11.71 25.07 -1.71
N ALA A 64 10.59 24.61 -1.14
CA ALA A 64 9.52 23.94 -1.89
C ALA A 64 8.86 24.83 -2.96
N ARG A 65 8.75 26.15 -2.72
CA ARG A 65 8.25 27.13 -3.71
C ARG A 65 9.24 27.39 -4.85
N MET A 66 10.53 27.17 -4.63
CA MET A 66 11.59 27.42 -5.63
C MET A 66 11.73 26.29 -6.66
N VAL A 67 11.27 25.07 -6.36
CA VAL A 67 11.37 23.90 -7.27
C VAL A 67 10.09 23.75 -8.11
N ARG A 68 9.69 24.82 -8.80
CA ARG A 68 8.70 24.76 -9.89
C ARG A 68 9.45 24.96 -11.21
N GLY A 69 10.21 23.95 -11.61
CA GLY A 69 11.03 23.98 -12.82
C GLY A 69 11.51 22.58 -13.25
N PRO A 70 12.01 22.41 -14.48
CA PRO A 70 12.62 21.17 -14.92
C PRO A 70 13.85 20.88 -14.06
N THR A 71 13.92 19.66 -13.52
CA THR A 71 15.12 19.17 -12.84
C THR A 71 16.22 18.87 -13.87
N PRO A 72 17.49 18.75 -13.45
CA PRO A 72 18.57 18.25 -14.33
C PRO A 72 18.29 16.88 -14.95
N TRP A 73 17.26 16.19 -14.47
CA TRP A 73 16.82 14.85 -14.87
C TRP A 73 15.60 14.87 -15.81
N GLY A 74 15.18 16.03 -16.31
CA GLY A 74 14.16 16.15 -17.36
C GLY A 74 12.71 16.01 -16.90
N GLY A 75 12.45 15.82 -15.60
CA GLY A 75 11.10 15.73 -15.04
C GLY A 75 10.60 17.07 -14.49
N ARG A 76 9.29 17.35 -14.67
CA ARG A 76 8.55 18.38 -13.91
C ARG A 76 8.20 17.80 -12.54
N VAL A 77 8.78 18.33 -11.47
CA VAL A 77 8.37 17.96 -10.11
C VAL A 77 7.08 18.71 -9.77
N THR A 78 5.96 17.99 -9.71
CA THR A 78 4.77 18.46 -9.00
C THR A 78 4.83 17.91 -7.59
N LEU A 79 5.26 18.73 -6.64
CA LEU A 79 5.25 18.39 -5.22
C LEU A 79 3.78 18.22 -4.78
N SER A 80 3.32 16.99 -4.55
CA SER A 80 2.14 16.79 -3.71
C SER A 80 2.61 16.80 -2.25
N HIS A 81 1.88 17.53 -1.41
CA HIS A 81 2.11 17.69 0.03
C HIS A 81 1.75 16.40 0.81
N GLU A 82 1.89 15.23 0.20
CA GLU A 82 1.33 13.97 0.73
C GLU A 82 2.35 12.82 0.73
N ALA A 83 3.62 13.13 0.55
CA ALA A 83 4.70 12.17 0.72
C ALA A 83 4.95 12.01 2.22
N GLY A 84 4.09 11.25 2.91
CA GLY A 84 4.31 10.88 4.30
C GLY A 84 5.59 10.04 4.49
N ILE A 85 5.69 9.27 5.57
CA ILE A 85 6.88 8.47 5.91
C ILE A 85 6.98 7.23 5.00
N ARG A 86 7.07 7.42 3.69
CA ARG A 86 7.17 6.37 2.67
C ARG A 86 8.62 5.97 2.43
N THR A 87 8.84 4.73 2.01
CA THR A 87 10.15 4.25 1.51
C THR A 87 10.14 4.19 -0.02
N PRO A 88 11.30 4.03 -0.69
CA PRO A 88 11.33 3.78 -2.12
C PRO A 88 10.43 2.62 -2.56
N LEU A 89 10.30 1.58 -1.74
CA LEU A 89 9.41 0.44 -2.04
C LEU A 89 7.93 0.85 -2.06
N HIS A 90 7.50 1.72 -1.15
CA HIS A 90 6.14 2.29 -1.18
C HIS A 90 5.88 3.05 -2.49
N GLU A 91 6.86 3.82 -2.95
CA GLU A 91 6.74 4.58 -4.20
C GLU A 91 6.70 3.67 -5.41
N ALA A 92 7.53 2.61 -5.44
CA ALA A 92 7.54 1.65 -6.53
C ALA A 92 6.21 0.91 -6.70
N VAL A 93 5.55 0.53 -5.60
CA VAL A 93 4.26 -0.19 -5.68
C VAL A 93 3.10 0.71 -6.12
N MET A 94 3.18 2.03 -5.89
CA MET A 94 2.20 3.00 -6.36
C MET A 94 2.49 3.52 -7.77
N GLY A 95 3.70 3.27 -8.27
CA GLY A 95 4.12 3.63 -9.61
C GLY A 95 3.36 2.86 -10.70
N PRO A 96 3.62 3.16 -11.98
CA PRO A 96 2.89 2.58 -13.10
C PRO A 96 3.27 1.11 -13.31
N GLY A 97 2.71 0.20 -12.50
CA GLY A 97 2.54 -1.25 -12.73
C GLY A 97 3.76 -2.09 -13.10
N ASP A 98 4.97 -1.52 -13.15
CA ASP A 98 6.18 -2.22 -13.53
C ASP A 98 6.79 -2.91 -12.30
N SER A 99 6.60 -4.24 -12.26
CA SER A 99 7.17 -5.11 -11.24
C SER A 99 8.70 -5.11 -11.19
N ALA A 100 9.40 -4.60 -12.21
CA ALA A 100 10.87 -4.59 -12.25
C ALA A 100 11.47 -3.68 -11.16
N ALA A 101 10.89 -2.51 -10.92
CA ALA A 101 11.38 -1.61 -9.86
C ALA A 101 11.15 -2.22 -8.47
N VAL A 102 9.98 -2.82 -8.26
CA VAL A 102 9.64 -3.53 -7.01
C VAL A 102 10.63 -4.69 -6.78
N ALA A 103 10.85 -5.53 -7.80
CA ALA A 103 11.79 -6.65 -7.72
C ALA A 103 13.21 -6.18 -7.39
N LYS A 104 13.69 -5.12 -8.04
CA LYS A 104 15.03 -4.57 -7.81
C LYS A 104 15.21 -4.04 -6.38
N LEU A 105 14.21 -3.35 -5.83
CA LEU A 105 14.28 -2.86 -4.46
C LEU A 105 14.30 -4.02 -3.46
N ILE A 106 13.48 -5.05 -3.67
CA ILE A 106 13.48 -6.26 -2.85
C ILE A 106 14.83 -6.97 -2.92
N GLU A 107 15.39 -7.17 -4.13
CA GLU A 107 16.74 -7.74 -4.34
C GLU A 107 17.82 -6.95 -3.58
N ALA A 108 17.67 -5.63 -3.50
CA ALA A 108 18.59 -4.74 -2.79
C ALA A 108 18.35 -4.66 -1.27
N GLY A 109 17.42 -5.43 -0.72
CA GLY A 109 17.17 -5.47 0.73
C GLY A 109 16.18 -4.41 1.23
N ALA A 110 15.26 -3.95 0.38
CA ALA A 110 14.13 -3.15 0.83
C ALA A 110 13.31 -3.92 1.88
N ASP A 111 12.96 -3.24 2.97
CA ASP A 111 12.05 -3.76 3.97
C ASP A 111 10.62 -3.83 3.39
N VAL A 112 10.18 -5.05 3.08
CA VAL A 112 8.86 -5.35 2.51
C VAL A 112 7.72 -5.11 3.49
N ASN A 113 8.02 -4.99 4.79
CA ASN A 113 7.06 -4.74 5.85
C ASN A 113 7.20 -3.33 6.44
N ALA A 114 8.01 -2.46 5.81
CA ALA A 114 8.16 -1.09 6.27
C ALA A 114 6.79 -0.41 6.40
N GLU A 115 6.52 0.20 7.55
CA GLU A 115 5.27 0.92 7.72
C GLU A 115 5.36 2.32 7.09
N GLY A 116 4.40 2.65 6.22
CA GLY A 116 4.18 4.01 5.74
C GLY A 116 3.18 4.75 6.62
N ASP A 117 3.45 6.03 6.90
CA ASP A 117 2.45 6.93 7.48
C ASP A 117 1.74 7.69 6.35
N LEU A 118 0.41 7.60 6.30
CA LEU A 118 -0.43 8.65 5.75
C LEU A 118 -1.10 9.32 6.92
N ASN A 119 -0.74 10.59 7.14
CA ASN A 119 -1.49 11.58 7.90
C ASN A 119 -2.45 10.98 8.96
N ARG A 120 -2.10 11.16 10.24
CA ARG A 120 -2.77 10.71 11.48
C ARG A 120 -4.31 10.58 11.47
N LEU A 121 -5.00 11.21 10.53
CA LEU A 121 -6.45 11.23 10.39
C LEU A 121 -7.07 10.02 9.65
N SER A 122 -6.35 9.23 8.86
CA SER A 122 -7.03 8.18 8.05
C SER A 122 -6.38 6.79 7.98
N HIS A 123 -5.06 6.63 7.95
CA HIS A 123 -4.45 5.29 7.82
C HIS A 123 -3.05 5.22 8.47
N PRO A 124 -2.94 5.16 9.81
CA PRO A 124 -1.65 4.88 10.43
C PRO A 124 -1.26 3.42 10.09
N SER A 125 -0.04 3.22 9.57
CA SER A 125 0.59 1.94 9.19
C SER A 125 0.09 1.23 7.93
N ALA A 126 0.31 1.82 6.75
CA ALA A 126 0.10 1.12 5.48
C ALA A 126 1.42 0.55 4.95
N THR A 127 1.55 -0.78 4.92
CA THR A 127 2.72 -1.51 4.36
C THR A 127 2.75 -1.43 2.82
N PRO A 128 3.89 -1.71 2.15
CA PRO A 128 3.95 -1.80 0.69
C PRO A 128 2.88 -2.72 0.09
N LEU A 129 2.56 -3.84 0.74
CA LEU A 129 1.51 -4.74 0.29
C LEU A 129 0.13 -4.09 0.36
N TYR A 130 -0.19 -3.39 1.46
CA TYR A 130 -1.45 -2.67 1.61
C TYR A 130 -1.65 -1.66 0.47
N TRP A 131 -0.61 -0.91 0.14
CA TRP A 131 -0.62 0.01 -1.01
C TRP A 131 -0.72 -0.67 -2.35
N ALA A 132 0.00 -1.78 -2.54
CA ALA A 132 -0.03 -2.54 -3.77
C ALA A 132 -1.46 -3.00 -4.09
N VAL A 133 -2.23 -3.42 -3.09
CA VAL A 133 -3.64 -3.81 -3.24
C VAL A 133 -4.51 -2.63 -3.68
N SER A 134 -4.23 -1.41 -3.22
CA SER A 134 -4.98 -0.22 -3.64
C SER A 134 -4.57 0.30 -5.03
N ALA A 135 -3.30 0.15 -5.41
CA ALA A 135 -2.73 0.83 -6.57
C ALA A 135 -2.62 -0.05 -7.83
N ASN A 136 -2.61 -1.38 -7.67
CA ASN A 136 -2.36 -2.29 -8.78
C ASN A 136 -3.64 -3.07 -9.15
N PRO A 137 -4.02 -3.10 -10.44
CA PRO A 137 -5.18 -3.85 -10.91
C PRO A 137 -4.92 -5.37 -11.03
N HIS A 138 -3.67 -5.82 -10.86
CA HIS A 138 -3.25 -7.20 -11.08
C HIS A 138 -2.40 -7.75 -9.93
N PRO A 139 -2.44 -9.08 -9.68
CA PRO A 139 -1.82 -9.69 -8.51
C PRO A 139 -0.29 -9.80 -8.59
N ALA A 140 0.35 -9.43 -9.70
CA ALA A 140 1.79 -9.62 -9.88
C ALA A 140 2.63 -8.93 -8.79
N VAL A 141 2.38 -7.66 -8.50
CA VAL A 141 3.11 -6.91 -7.46
C VAL A 141 2.73 -7.39 -6.04
N PRO A 142 1.44 -7.54 -5.67
CA PRO A 142 1.08 -8.16 -4.38
C PRO A 142 1.70 -9.54 -4.15
N ALA A 143 1.65 -10.42 -5.15
CA ALA A 143 2.22 -11.77 -5.06
C ALA A 143 3.75 -11.73 -4.93
N LEU A 144 4.43 -10.82 -5.63
CA LEU A 144 5.86 -10.62 -5.49
C LEU A 144 6.22 -10.20 -4.06
N LEU A 145 5.48 -9.26 -3.47
CA LEU A 145 5.70 -8.80 -2.09
C LEU A 145 5.49 -9.94 -1.08
N VAL A 146 4.40 -10.71 -1.19
CA VAL A 146 4.14 -11.83 -0.27
C VAL A 146 5.23 -12.90 -0.40
N ARG A 147 5.65 -13.24 -1.62
CA ARG A 147 6.77 -14.18 -1.84
C ARG A 147 8.09 -13.69 -1.27
N ALA A 148 8.27 -12.37 -1.18
CA ALA A 148 9.42 -11.73 -0.56
C ALA A 148 9.31 -11.60 0.97
N GLY A 149 8.23 -12.11 1.58
CA GLY A 149 8.03 -12.10 3.03
C GLY A 149 7.19 -10.95 3.57
N ALA A 150 6.43 -10.25 2.71
CA ALA A 150 5.44 -9.29 3.18
C ALA A 150 4.36 -10.01 3.99
N ASP A 151 3.99 -9.46 5.14
CA ASP A 151 2.89 -9.96 5.95
C ASP A 151 1.56 -9.70 5.24
N VAL A 152 0.98 -10.77 4.68
CA VAL A 152 -0.31 -10.76 3.97
C VAL A 152 -1.48 -10.34 4.88
N ASN A 153 -1.30 -10.41 6.19
CA ASN A 153 -2.29 -10.09 7.21
C ASN A 153 -1.98 -8.79 7.98
N ALA A 154 -0.99 -8.01 7.54
CA ALA A 154 -0.61 -6.76 8.18
C ALA A 154 -1.82 -5.83 8.37
N ARG A 155 -2.06 -5.39 9.59
CA ARG A 155 -3.21 -4.53 9.91
C ARG A 155 -2.83 -3.06 9.78
N GLY A 156 -3.54 -2.35 8.92
CA GLY A 156 -3.43 -0.89 8.82
C GLY A 156 -4.45 -0.16 9.68
N GLY A 157 -4.74 1.09 9.29
CA GLY A 157 -5.74 1.92 9.96
C GLY A 157 -7.10 1.23 10.08
N SER A 158 -7.72 1.35 11.25
CA SER A 158 -8.98 0.67 11.61
C SER A 158 -8.90 -0.86 11.65
N GLU A 159 -7.70 -1.42 11.82
CA GLU A 159 -7.42 -2.86 11.84
C GLU A 159 -7.71 -3.58 10.51
N TRP A 160 -7.71 -2.83 9.39
CA TRP A 160 -7.94 -3.41 8.08
C TRP A 160 -6.73 -4.19 7.59
N SER A 161 -6.95 -5.45 7.22
CA SER A 161 -5.98 -6.27 6.48
C SER A 161 -6.03 -5.97 4.97
N PRO A 162 -5.01 -6.36 4.18
CA PRO A 162 -5.05 -6.29 2.72
C PRO A 162 -6.29 -6.96 2.11
N LEU A 163 -6.78 -8.04 2.73
CA LEU A 163 -7.98 -8.74 2.26
C LEU A 163 -9.26 -7.93 2.47
N HIS A 164 -9.39 -7.17 3.58
CA HIS A 164 -10.49 -6.20 3.75
C HIS A 164 -10.49 -5.16 2.63
N LEU A 165 -9.32 -4.62 2.31
CA LEU A 165 -9.17 -3.62 1.25
C LEU A 165 -9.54 -4.20 -0.13
N ALA A 166 -9.10 -5.42 -0.43
CA ALA A 166 -9.46 -6.11 -1.66
C ALA A 166 -10.97 -6.38 -1.75
N ALA A 167 -11.59 -6.83 -0.66
CA ALA A 167 -13.04 -7.09 -0.60
C ALA A 167 -13.86 -5.84 -0.97
N LEU A 168 -13.41 -4.66 -0.53
CA LEU A 168 -14.14 -3.42 -0.78
C LEU A 168 -13.77 -2.73 -2.10
N ARG A 169 -12.48 -2.70 -2.45
CA ARG A 169 -11.96 -1.80 -3.50
C ARG A 169 -11.26 -2.50 -4.66
N ASN A 170 -10.81 -3.74 -4.47
CA ASN A 170 -10.07 -4.47 -5.51
C ASN A 170 -10.44 -5.96 -5.53
N PRO A 171 -11.66 -6.29 -5.98
CA PRO A 171 -12.18 -7.65 -5.92
C PRO A 171 -11.42 -8.62 -6.83
N ILE A 172 -10.65 -8.13 -7.81
CA ILE A 172 -9.75 -8.96 -8.64
C ILE A 172 -8.65 -9.59 -7.77
N LEU A 173 -8.15 -8.86 -6.77
CA LEU A 173 -7.08 -9.34 -5.89
C LEU A 173 -7.59 -10.21 -4.75
N PHE A 174 -8.89 -10.21 -4.47
CA PHE A 174 -9.45 -10.92 -3.32
C PHE A 174 -9.16 -12.44 -3.35
N PRO A 175 -9.42 -13.17 -4.46
CA PRO A 175 -9.08 -14.60 -4.53
C PRO A 175 -7.57 -14.84 -4.47
N ALA A 176 -6.78 -13.98 -5.14
CA ALA A 176 -5.33 -14.11 -5.14
C ALA A 176 -4.72 -13.93 -3.74
N LEU A 177 -5.25 -13.02 -2.93
CA LEU A 177 -4.80 -12.84 -1.55
C LEU A 177 -5.16 -14.05 -0.67
N LEU A 178 -6.33 -14.67 -0.88
CA LEU A 178 -6.68 -15.92 -0.18
C LEU A 178 -5.70 -17.05 -0.53
N GLU A 179 -5.36 -17.21 -1.81
CA GLU A 179 -4.34 -18.18 -2.25
C GLU A 179 -2.95 -17.90 -1.66
N LEU A 180 -2.66 -16.63 -1.37
CA LEU A 180 -1.42 -16.18 -0.73
C LEU A 180 -1.47 -16.29 0.81
N GLY A 181 -2.54 -16.83 1.40
CA GLY A 181 -2.65 -17.08 2.84
C GLY A 181 -3.25 -15.93 3.64
N ALA A 182 -3.96 -15.00 3.00
CA ALA A 182 -4.72 -13.98 3.72
C ALA A 182 -5.84 -14.62 4.56
N ASP A 183 -6.01 -14.13 5.79
CA ASP A 183 -7.01 -14.62 6.75
C ASP A 183 -8.41 -14.06 6.43
N PRO A 184 -9.36 -14.88 5.96
CA PRO A 184 -10.74 -14.45 5.72
C PRO A 184 -11.53 -14.17 7.01
N GLY A 185 -11.04 -14.60 8.17
CA GLY A 185 -11.68 -14.43 9.47
C GLY A 185 -11.14 -13.26 10.30
N ALA A 186 -10.14 -12.52 9.80
CA ALA A 186 -9.61 -11.36 10.50
C ALA A 186 -10.71 -10.33 10.71
N VAL A 187 -10.86 -9.78 11.93
CA VAL A 187 -11.87 -8.75 12.22
C VAL A 187 -11.24 -7.36 12.23
N ASP A 188 -11.96 -6.38 11.67
CA ASP A 188 -11.63 -4.98 11.80
C ASP A 188 -12.16 -4.35 13.11
N ARG A 189 -11.90 -3.05 13.31
CA ARG A 189 -12.37 -2.31 14.51
C ARG A 189 -13.90 -2.26 14.67
N TYR A 190 -14.66 -2.61 13.63
CA TYR A 190 -16.12 -2.65 13.63
C TYR A 190 -16.65 -4.08 13.80
N GLY A 191 -15.75 -5.06 14.01
CA GLY A 191 -16.09 -6.47 14.15
C GLY A 191 -16.49 -7.14 12.83
N ARG A 192 -16.15 -6.53 11.67
CA ARG A 192 -16.45 -7.12 10.36
C ARG A 192 -15.23 -7.83 9.81
N THR A 193 -15.47 -8.95 9.13
CA THR A 193 -14.45 -9.74 8.42
C THR A 193 -14.35 -9.35 6.94
N PRO A 194 -13.25 -9.64 6.23
CA PRO A 194 -13.18 -9.45 4.78
C PRO A 194 -14.29 -10.17 4.03
N MET A 195 -14.71 -11.34 4.53
CA MET A 195 -15.79 -12.12 3.95
C MET A 195 -17.16 -11.43 4.11
N ASP A 196 -17.39 -10.70 5.21
CA ASP A 196 -18.60 -9.88 5.36
C ASP A 196 -18.64 -8.77 4.30
N TYR A 197 -17.53 -8.07 4.08
CA TYR A 197 -17.43 -7.07 3.00
C TYR A 197 -17.57 -7.70 1.60
N ALA A 198 -17.02 -8.89 1.39
CA ALA A 198 -17.13 -9.61 0.13
C ALA A 198 -18.57 -10.07 -0.14
N ALA A 199 -19.29 -10.49 0.91
CA ALA A 199 -20.70 -10.86 0.87
C ALA A 199 -21.63 -9.66 0.54
N ASP A 200 -21.20 -8.43 0.79
CA ASP A 200 -21.91 -7.22 0.35
C ASP A 200 -21.45 -6.73 -1.04
N ASN A 201 -20.37 -7.30 -1.60
CA ASN A 201 -19.80 -6.87 -2.88
C ASN A 201 -20.32 -7.71 -4.05
N MET A 202 -21.12 -7.08 -4.92
CA MET A 202 -21.74 -7.73 -6.09
C MET A 202 -20.73 -8.40 -7.04
N TRP A 203 -19.50 -7.88 -7.17
CA TRP A 203 -18.48 -8.47 -8.04
C TRP A 203 -17.85 -9.72 -7.43
N LEU A 204 -17.98 -9.91 -6.12
CA LEU A 204 -17.43 -11.04 -5.38
C LEU A 204 -18.42 -12.19 -5.18
N GLN A 205 -19.73 -11.94 -5.27
CA GLN A 205 -20.78 -12.98 -5.14
C GLN A 205 -20.63 -14.15 -6.12
N GLY A 206 -20.06 -13.90 -7.29
CA GLY A 206 -19.83 -14.95 -8.29
C GLY A 206 -18.76 -15.97 -7.88
N TRP A 207 -17.89 -15.63 -6.93
CA TRP A 207 -16.81 -16.50 -6.49
C TRP A 207 -17.30 -17.54 -5.51
N GLU A 208 -16.92 -18.79 -5.74
CA GLU A 208 -17.38 -19.94 -4.94
C GLU A 208 -17.08 -19.78 -3.45
N VAL A 209 -15.90 -19.25 -3.11
CA VAL A 209 -15.50 -19.03 -1.71
C VAL A 209 -16.43 -18.05 -0.99
N VAL A 210 -16.90 -17.01 -1.67
CA VAL A 210 -17.80 -15.99 -1.10
C VAL A 210 -19.22 -16.54 -1.01
N ARG A 211 -19.68 -17.25 -2.04
CA ARG A 211 -21.00 -17.89 -2.03
C ARG A 211 -21.16 -18.91 -0.90
N ARG A 212 -20.19 -19.82 -0.74
CA ARG A 212 -20.20 -20.81 0.35
C ARG A 212 -20.22 -20.16 1.72
N PHE A 213 -19.53 -19.04 1.89
CA PHE A 213 -19.56 -18.28 3.14
C PHE A 213 -20.95 -17.67 3.39
N ALA A 214 -21.56 -17.02 2.39
CA ALA A 214 -22.91 -16.46 2.52
C ALA A 214 -23.94 -17.55 2.87
N GLU A 215 -23.92 -18.69 2.16
CA GLU A 215 -24.78 -19.85 2.44
C GLU A 215 -24.60 -20.39 3.87
N SER A 216 -23.37 -20.40 4.39
CA SER A 216 -23.12 -20.88 5.76
C SER A 216 -23.75 -20.00 6.84
N ARG A 217 -23.87 -18.69 6.58
CA ARG A 217 -24.51 -17.73 7.50
C ARG A 217 -26.04 -17.82 7.47
N GLU A 218 -26.62 -18.06 6.30
CA GLU A 218 -28.06 -18.27 6.15
C GLU A 218 -28.53 -19.57 6.83
N ASN A 219 -27.65 -20.58 6.90
CA ASN A 219 -27.94 -21.87 7.51
C ASN A 219 -27.56 -21.95 9.00
N GLU A 220 -27.17 -20.84 9.68
CA GLU A 220 -26.95 -20.86 11.13
C GLU A 220 -28.29 -20.94 11.89
N PRO A 221 -28.56 -22.05 12.62
CA PRO A 221 -29.81 -22.19 13.36
C PRO A 221 -29.80 -21.21 14.56
N GLY A 222 -30.55 -20.12 14.44
CA GLY A 222 -30.70 -19.12 15.51
C GLY A 222 -31.11 -17.71 15.09
N GLN A 223 -31.13 -17.37 13.79
CA GLN A 223 -31.65 -16.07 13.33
C GLN A 223 -33.14 -16.07 12.98
N GLU A 224 -33.75 -17.23 12.71
CA GLU A 224 -35.22 -17.34 12.50
C GLU A 224 -36.01 -17.24 13.84
N ASP A 225 -35.46 -17.78 14.94
CA ASP A 225 -36.15 -17.83 16.24
C ASP A 225 -36.30 -16.45 16.91
N ALA A 226 -35.43 -15.48 16.61
CA ALA A 226 -35.50 -14.14 17.18
C ALA A 226 -36.63 -13.30 16.56
N ALA A 227 -36.98 -13.53 15.29
CA ALA A 227 -38.08 -12.85 14.62
C ALA A 227 -39.45 -13.39 15.08
N GLU A 228 -39.56 -14.70 15.32
CA GLU A 228 -40.80 -15.31 15.80
C GLU A 228 -41.07 -15.06 17.29
N SER A 229 -40.02 -15.01 18.13
CA SER A 229 -40.18 -14.66 19.55
C SER A 229 -40.67 -13.22 19.75
N SER A 230 -40.27 -12.28 18.90
CA SER A 230 -40.74 -10.88 18.97
C SER A 230 -42.20 -10.72 18.49
N ALA A 231 -42.69 -11.62 17.61
CA ALA A 231 -44.07 -11.60 17.14
C ALA A 231 -45.04 -12.27 18.13
N ALA A 232 -44.56 -13.23 18.92
CA ALA A 232 -45.33 -13.90 19.96
C ALA A 232 -45.58 -13.02 21.20
N ASP A 233 -44.62 -12.14 21.55
CA ASP A 233 -44.70 -11.27 22.74
C ASP A 233 -45.57 -10.02 22.50
N GLN A 234 -45.85 -9.66 21.25
CA GLN A 234 -46.79 -8.58 20.89
C GLN A 234 -48.25 -9.05 20.75
N ARG A 235 -48.53 -10.34 20.94
CA ARG A 235 -49.88 -10.94 20.85
C ARG A 235 -50.42 -11.45 22.19
N ARG A 236 -49.77 -11.11 23.32
CA ARG A 236 -50.26 -11.39 24.68
C ARG A 236 -50.73 -10.15 25.39
#